data_AF-A0A7S1LRG1-F1
#
_entry.id   AF-A0A7S1LRG1-F1
#
_cell.length_a   1.000
_cell.length_b   1.000
_cell.length_c   1.000
_cell.angle_alpha   90.00
_cell.angle_beta   90.00
_cell.angle_gamma   90.00
#
_symmetry.space_group_name_H-M   'P 1'
#
loop_
_entity.id
_entity.type
_entity.pdbx_description
1 polymer ?
#
loop_
_entity_poly.entity_id
_entity_poly.type
_entity_poly.pdbx_seq_one_letter_code
_entity_poly.pdbx_strand_id
1 'polypeptide(L)'
;ENSFYSGLQPPEFFFHTMAGREGLVDTAVKTAETGYMQRRLMKALEDLALKYDLTVRTSSGDVVQFCFGDDGLNPARMEGSSSKPLDFDYILKHVMHVLRPLRARRPLQSGSAAGSEDRAAKRRRIADGE
;
A
#
# COMPACT_ATOMS: atom_id res chain seq x y z
N GLU A 1 32.07 22.26 24.20
CA GLU A 1 30.89 22.61 23.38
C GLU A 1 29.68 22.62 24.29
N ASN A 2 28.98 23.76 24.34
CA ASN A 2 27.78 23.88 25.17
C ASN A 2 26.53 23.53 24.36
N SER A 3 25.55 22.90 25.01
CA SER A 3 24.24 22.59 24.43
C SER A 3 23.28 23.78 24.58
N PHE A 4 22.19 23.80 23.80
CA PHE A 4 21.11 24.79 23.97
C PHE A 4 20.48 24.73 25.37
N TYR A 5 20.50 23.57 26.02
CA TYR A 5 19.97 23.39 27.39
C TYR A 5 20.88 24.01 28.46
N SER A 6 22.20 23.91 28.31
CA SER A 6 23.19 24.46 29.23
C SER A 6 23.48 25.96 29.01
N GLY A 7 22.99 26.54 27.91
CA GLY A 7 23.23 27.91 27.50
C GLY A 7 24.48 28.07 26.62
N LEU A 8 24.41 28.98 25.65
CA LEU A 8 25.50 29.28 24.71
C LEU A 8 26.34 30.44 25.24
N GLN A 9 27.66 30.34 25.12
CA GLN A 9 28.55 31.47 25.38
C GLN A 9 28.37 32.56 24.32
N PRO A 10 28.66 33.85 24.61
CA PRO A 10 28.51 34.94 23.64
C PRO A 10 29.12 34.68 22.25
N PRO A 11 30.35 34.11 22.09
CA PRO A 11 30.87 33.75 20.77
C PRO A 11 30.13 32.58 20.10
N GLU A 12 29.70 31.56 20.86
CA GLU A 12 28.94 30.43 20.33
C GLU A 12 27.56 30.88 19.82
N PHE A 13 26.91 31.82 20.52
CA PHE A 13 25.66 32.44 20.09
C PHE A 13 25.84 33.24 18.78
N PHE A 14 26.94 33.97 18.65
CA PHE A 14 27.24 34.73 17.44
C PHE A 14 27.44 33.82 16.22
N PHE A 15 28.19 32.73 16.33
CA PHE A 15 28.35 31.78 15.24
C PHE A 15 27.05 31.01 14.93
N HIS A 16 26.25 30.69 15.94
CA HIS A 16 24.95 30.05 15.75
C HIS A 16 23.98 30.95 14.94
N THR A 17 23.91 32.24 15.27
CA THR A 17 23.05 33.19 14.52
C THR A 17 23.56 33.41 13.08
N MET A 18 24.88 33.36 12.84
CA MET A 18 25.45 33.40 11.49
C MET A 18 25.01 32.21 10.63
N ALA A 19 24.96 31.00 11.19
CA ALA A 19 24.47 29.81 10.48
C ALA A 19 22.94 29.85 10.29
N GLY A 20 22.20 30.35 11.29
CA GLY A 20 20.73 30.43 11.23
C GLY A 20 20.20 31.30 10.07
N ARG A 21 20.91 32.36 9.68
CA ARG A 21 20.51 33.22 8.56
C ARG A 21 20.56 32.51 7.20
N GLU A 22 21.47 31.54 7.04
CA GLU A 22 21.62 30.79 5.80
C GLU A 22 20.34 29.98 5.52
N GLY A 23 19.82 29.27 6.53
CA GLY A 23 18.57 28.51 6.40
C GLY A 23 17.35 29.38 6.08
N LEU A 24 17.28 30.60 6.62
CA LEU A 24 16.20 31.55 6.30
C LEU A 24 16.26 32.00 4.83
N VAL A 25 17.45 32.36 4.35
CA VAL A 25 17.65 32.80 2.97
C VAL A 25 17.43 31.65 2.00
N ASP A 26 17.96 30.47 2.30
CA ASP A 26 17.85 29.28 1.47
C ASP A 26 16.38 28.85 1.27
N THR A 27 15.58 28.85 2.34
CA THR A 27 14.15 28.55 2.25
C THR A 27 13.40 29.58 1.40
N ALA A 28 13.75 30.86 1.53
CA ALA A 28 13.12 31.93 0.76
C ALA A 28 13.44 31.84 -0.74
N VAL A 29 14.70 31.52 -1.09
CA VAL A 29 15.14 31.45 -2.49
C VAL A 29 14.65 30.16 -3.18
N LYS A 30 14.77 29.01 -2.52
CA LYS A 30 14.37 27.71 -3.10
C LYS A 30 12.90 27.66 -3.52
N THR A 31 12.03 28.35 -2.77
CA THR A 31 10.59 28.41 -3.05
C THR A 31 10.29 28.98 -4.44
N ALA A 32 11.00 30.04 -4.85
CA ALA A 32 10.78 30.69 -6.13
C ALA A 32 11.17 29.78 -7.31
N GLU A 33 12.30 29.07 -7.18
CA GLU A 33 12.82 28.18 -8.21
C GLU A 33 11.92 26.95 -8.40
N THR A 34 11.57 26.26 -7.30
CA THR A 34 10.72 25.07 -7.35
C THR A 34 9.31 25.41 -7.84
N GLY A 35 8.76 26.55 -7.40
CA GLY A 35 7.44 27.02 -7.82
C GLY A 35 7.37 27.38 -9.30
N TYR A 36 8.39 28.07 -9.82
CA TYR A 36 8.44 28.41 -11.24
C TYR A 36 8.58 27.17 -12.13
N MET A 37 9.43 26.21 -11.73
CA MET A 37 9.56 24.92 -12.40
C MET A 37 8.23 24.17 -12.44
N GLN A 38 7.55 24.06 -11.29
CA GLN A 38 6.24 23.42 -11.21
C GLN A 38 5.21 24.09 -12.13
N ARG A 39 5.13 25.42 -12.15
CA ARG A 39 4.19 26.15 -13.00
C ARG A 39 4.44 25.90 -14.49
N ARG A 40 5.71 25.87 -14.91
CA ARG A 40 6.08 25.57 -16.31
C ARG A 40 5.66 24.16 -16.70
N LEU A 41 5.92 23.18 -15.85
CA LEU A 41 5.52 21.78 -16.11
C LEU A 41 4.00 21.62 -16.12
N MET A 42 3.29 22.26 -15.17
CA MET A 42 1.82 22.24 -15.13
C MET A 42 1.23 22.79 -16.43
N LYS A 43 1.72 23.94 -16.92
CA LYS A 43 1.24 24.53 -18.18
C LYS A 43 1.63 23.74 -19.43
N ALA A 44 2.73 23.02 -19.41
CA ALA A 44 3.10 22.14 -20.52
C ALA A 44 2.24 20.87 -20.57
N LEU A 45 1.76 20.37 -19.43
CA LEU A 45 1.08 19.08 -19.31
C LEU A 45 -0.43 19.19 -19.12
N GLU A 46 -1.01 20.39 -18.99
CA GLU A 46 -2.45 20.58 -18.71
C GLU A 46 -3.37 20.08 -19.83
N ASP A 47 -2.84 19.93 -21.04
CA ASP A 47 -3.59 19.51 -22.22
C ASP A 47 -3.64 17.99 -22.42
N LEU A 48 -2.82 17.23 -21.68
CA LEU A 48 -2.73 15.78 -21.82
C LEU A 48 -3.93 15.12 -21.18
N ALA A 49 -4.65 14.31 -21.96
CA ALA A 49 -5.81 13.56 -21.48
C ALA A 49 -5.81 12.10 -21.94
N LEU A 50 -6.35 11.24 -21.08
CA LEU A 50 -6.61 9.84 -21.41
C LEU A 50 -7.84 9.72 -22.31
N LYS A 51 -7.72 8.89 -23.35
CA LYS A 51 -8.83 8.50 -24.22
C LYS A 51 -9.30 7.09 -23.87
N TYR A 52 -10.47 6.70 -24.39
CA TYR A 52 -11.11 5.41 -24.10
C TYR A 52 -10.27 4.19 -24.50
N ASP A 53 -9.32 4.37 -25.42
CA ASP A 53 -8.39 3.34 -25.87
C ASP A 53 -7.10 3.26 -25.02
N LEU A 54 -7.08 3.89 -23.84
CA LEU A 54 -5.93 3.97 -22.92
C LEU A 54 -4.72 4.73 -23.46
N THR A 55 -4.85 5.39 -24.61
CA THR A 55 -3.82 6.28 -25.14
C THR A 55 -3.86 7.65 -24.46
N VAL A 56 -2.69 8.25 -24.25
CA VAL A 56 -2.57 9.64 -23.80
C VAL A 56 -2.42 10.53 -25.03
N ARG A 57 -3.34 11.48 -25.20
CA ARG A 57 -3.34 12.39 -26.35
C ARG A 57 -3.43 13.84 -25.92
N THR A 58 -2.80 14.70 -26.73
CA THR A 58 -2.95 16.17 -26.71
C THR A 58 -4.35 16.55 -27.24
N SER A 59 -4.84 17.76 -26.97
CA SER A 59 -6.11 18.25 -27.53
C SER A 59 -6.15 18.26 -29.06
N SER A 60 -5.00 18.47 -29.71
CA SER A 60 -4.86 18.44 -31.17
C SER A 60 -5.00 17.03 -31.78
N GLY A 61 -5.04 15.98 -30.95
CA GLY A 61 -5.19 14.59 -31.39
C GLY A 61 -3.87 13.82 -31.52
N ASP A 62 -2.72 14.47 -31.29
CA ASP A 62 -1.41 13.82 -31.30
C ASP A 62 -1.27 12.83 -30.15
N VAL A 63 -0.75 11.64 -30.45
CA VAL A 63 -0.53 10.56 -29.48
C VAL A 63 0.85 10.73 -28.83
N VAL A 64 0.86 10.92 -27.52
CA VAL A 64 2.09 11.05 -26.72
C VAL A 64 2.51 9.70 -26.13
N GLN A 65 1.55 8.90 -25.67
CA GLN A 65 1.80 7.57 -25.13
C GLN A 65 0.71 6.59 -25.61
N PHE A 66 1.12 5.40 -26.07
CA PHE A 66 0.19 4.36 -26.54
C PHE A 66 -0.55 3.65 -25.40
N CYS A 67 0.09 3.48 -24.25
CA CYS A 67 -0.52 2.90 -23.05
C CYS A 67 -0.13 3.78 -21.85
N PHE A 68 -1.11 4.33 -21.14
CA PHE A 68 -0.87 5.16 -19.94
C PHE A 68 0.05 4.47 -18.94
N GLY A 69 1.15 5.12 -18.55
CA GLY A 69 2.05 4.56 -17.53
C GLY A 69 2.69 3.21 -17.90
N ASP A 70 2.64 2.82 -19.18
CA ASP A 70 3.05 1.50 -19.71
C ASP A 70 2.15 0.32 -19.27
N ASP A 71 1.59 0.37 -18.06
CA ASP A 71 0.74 -0.67 -17.46
C ASP A 71 -0.77 -0.33 -17.42
N GLY A 72 -1.15 0.89 -17.75
CA GLY A 72 -2.54 1.37 -17.72
C GLY A 72 -3.07 1.63 -16.31
N LEU A 73 -2.21 1.63 -15.28
CA LEU A 73 -2.63 1.71 -13.88
C LEU A 73 -2.53 3.12 -13.32
N ASN A 74 -3.53 3.52 -12.56
CA ASN A 74 -3.53 4.83 -11.89
C ASN A 74 -2.76 4.74 -10.56
N PRO A 75 -1.65 5.50 -10.37
CA PRO A 75 -0.87 5.46 -9.14
C PRO A 75 -1.66 5.86 -7.89
N ALA A 76 -2.69 6.72 -8.02
CA ALA A 76 -3.55 7.09 -6.91
C ALA A 76 -4.46 5.95 -6.42
N ARG A 77 -4.62 4.88 -7.23
CA ARG A 77 -5.39 3.68 -6.90
C ARG A 77 -4.52 2.47 -6.57
N MET A 78 -3.20 2.60 -6.61
CA MET A 78 -2.29 1.52 -6.26
C MET A 78 -2.20 1.40 -4.74
N GLU A 79 -2.37 0.20 -4.21
CA GLU A 79 -2.39 -0.05 -2.78
C GLU A 79 -0.98 -0.17 -2.17
N GLY A 80 -0.02 -0.68 -2.95
CA GLY A 80 1.30 -1.01 -2.43
C GLY A 80 2.25 0.18 -2.34
N SER A 81 2.93 0.36 -1.21
CA SER A 81 3.99 1.35 -1.01
C SER A 81 5.20 1.20 -1.95
N SER A 82 5.29 0.08 -2.67
CA SER A 82 6.38 -0.29 -3.56
C SER A 82 5.95 -0.32 -5.04
N SER A 83 5.10 0.62 -5.47
CA SER A 83 4.57 0.65 -6.85
C SER A 83 3.92 -0.67 -7.26
N LYS A 84 3.32 -1.39 -6.30
CA LYS A 84 2.60 -2.63 -6.56
C LYS A 84 1.13 -2.31 -6.79
N PRO A 85 0.50 -2.82 -7.86
CA PRO A 85 -0.91 -2.58 -8.11
C PRO A 85 -1.82 -3.00 -6.95
N LEU A 86 -1.46 -4.12 -6.29
CA LEU A 86 -2.29 -4.79 -5.31
C LEU A 86 -1.46 -5.32 -4.14
N ASP A 87 -1.96 -5.18 -2.91
CA ASP A 87 -1.38 -5.84 -1.75
C ASP A 87 -2.06 -7.20 -1.49
N PHE A 88 -1.46 -8.25 -2.01
CA PHE A 88 -1.96 -9.62 -1.86
C PHE A 88 -2.01 -10.08 -0.39
N ASP A 89 -1.10 -9.62 0.47
CA ASP A 89 -1.07 -10.04 1.87
C ASP A 89 -2.26 -9.45 2.64
N TYR A 90 -2.57 -8.18 2.37
CA TYR A 90 -3.74 -7.51 2.94
C TYR A 90 -5.04 -8.19 2.47
N ILE A 91 -5.18 -8.42 1.17
CA ILE A 91 -6.39 -9.04 0.61
C ILE A 91 -6.57 -10.46 1.12
N LEU A 92 -5.49 -11.25 1.19
CA LEU A 92 -5.56 -12.60 1.72
C LEU A 92 -6.00 -12.61 3.19
N LYS A 93 -5.46 -11.72 4.02
CA LYS A 93 -5.90 -11.55 5.42
C LYS A 93 -7.38 -11.16 5.50
N HIS A 94 -7.82 -10.23 4.65
CA HIS A 94 -9.22 -9.80 4.59
C HIS A 94 -10.15 -10.96 4.22
N VAL A 95 -9.83 -11.70 3.16
CA VAL A 95 -10.58 -12.87 2.71
C VAL A 95 -10.62 -13.95 3.79
N MET A 96 -9.49 -14.24 4.45
CA MET A 96 -9.45 -15.21 5.55
C MET A 96 -10.32 -14.80 6.75
N HIS A 97 -10.43 -13.50 7.02
CA HIS A 97 -11.30 -12.99 8.09
C HIS A 97 -12.78 -13.08 7.72
N VAL A 98 -13.15 -12.74 6.47
CA VAL A 98 -14.53 -12.83 5.97
C VAL A 98 -15.00 -14.29 5.88
N LEU A 99 -14.13 -15.21 5.46
CA LEU A 99 -14.46 -16.63 5.26
C LEU A 99 -14.38 -17.49 6.54
N ARG A 100 -13.95 -16.92 7.68
CA ARG A 100 -13.88 -17.62 8.98
C ARG A 100 -15.18 -18.35 9.38
N PRO A 101 -16.39 -17.79 9.18
CA PRO A 101 -17.65 -18.46 9.51
C PRO A 101 -17.92 -19.69 8.63
N LEU A 102 -17.45 -19.69 7.39
CA LEU A 102 -17.68 -20.78 6.43
C LEU A 102 -16.72 -21.96 6.66
N ARG A 103 -15.49 -21.68 7.12
CA ARG A 103 -14.50 -22.72 7.44
C ARG A 103 -14.82 -23.48 8.74
N ALA A 104 -15.58 -22.86 9.65
CA ALA A 104 -16.08 -23.51 10.87
C ALA A 104 -17.25 -24.48 10.60
N ARG A 105 -17.91 -24.40 9.43
CA ARG A 105 -18.85 -25.42 9.00
C ARG A 105 -18.04 -26.64 8.53
N ARG A 106 -18.08 -27.72 9.31
CA ARG A 106 -17.57 -29.04 8.89
C ARG A 106 -18.05 -29.32 7.46
N PRO A 107 -17.20 -29.88 6.57
CA PRO A 107 -17.71 -30.39 5.30
C PRO A 107 -18.86 -31.33 5.60
N LEU A 108 -20.01 -31.15 4.91
CA LEU A 108 -21.09 -32.13 4.97
C LEU A 108 -20.45 -33.48 4.71
N GLN A 109 -20.48 -34.38 5.69
CA GLN A 109 -20.04 -35.75 5.49
C GLN A 109 -20.89 -36.32 4.37
N SER A 110 -20.30 -36.49 3.19
CA SER A 110 -20.87 -37.33 2.14
C SER A 110 -21.06 -38.70 2.76
N GLY A 111 -22.31 -39.16 2.80
CA GLY A 111 -22.74 -40.32 3.57
C GLY A 111 -21.79 -41.51 3.48
N SER A 112 -21.32 -41.96 4.65
CA SER A 112 -20.64 -43.24 4.82
C SER A 112 -20.94 -43.78 6.22
N ALA A 113 -21.79 -44.81 6.24
CA ALA A 113 -21.72 -45.95 7.15
C ALA A 113 -21.46 -45.70 8.65
N ALA A 114 -22.30 -44.90 9.32
CA ALA A 114 -22.46 -45.03 10.77
C ALA A 114 -23.36 -46.25 11.05
N GLY A 115 -22.78 -47.44 11.24
CA GLY A 115 -23.57 -48.61 11.65
C GLY A 115 -22.87 -49.97 11.79
N SER A 116 -21.59 -50.13 11.44
CA SER A 116 -20.96 -51.46 11.40
C SER A 116 -19.96 -51.75 12.53
N GLU A 117 -19.39 -50.74 13.21
CA GLU A 117 -18.32 -50.98 14.20
C GLU A 117 -18.84 -51.40 15.58
N ASP A 118 -20.06 -50.98 15.97
CA ASP A 118 -20.60 -51.22 17.32
C ASP A 118 -21.19 -52.65 17.52
N ARG A 119 -21.38 -53.41 16.44
CA ARG A 119 -21.88 -54.81 16.51
C ARG A 119 -20.78 -55.84 16.76
N ALA A 120 -19.53 -55.53 16.44
CA ALA A 120 -18.41 -56.44 16.67
C ALA A 120 -18.00 -56.49 18.15
N ALA A 121 -18.10 -55.36 18.87
CA ALA A 121 -17.79 -55.28 20.30
C ALA A 121 -18.85 -55.99 21.18
N LYS A 122 -20.13 -56.00 20.76
CA LYS A 122 -21.24 -56.61 21.52
C LYS A 122 -21.31 -58.14 21.39
N ARG A 123 -20.72 -58.73 20.33
CA ARG A 123 -20.63 -60.19 20.18
C ARG A 123 -19.50 -60.85 20.98
N ARG A 124 -18.45 -60.11 21.35
CA ARG A 124 -17.39 -60.64 22.22
C ARG A 124 -17.83 -60.71 23.69
N ARG A 125 -18.63 -59.74 24.17
CA ARG A 125 -19.17 -59.74 25.55
C ARG A 125 -20.25 -60.79 25.85
N ILE A 126 -20.74 -61.54 24.85
CA ILE A 126 -21.70 -62.64 25.07
C ILE A 126 -20.98 -64.01 25.09
N ALA A 127 -19.75 -64.09 24.56
CA ALA A 127 -18.92 -65.28 24.65
C ALA A 127 -18.15 -65.35 25.99
N ASP A 128 -17.86 -64.19 26.59
CA ASP A 128 -17.22 -64.08 27.91
C ASP A 128 -18.30 -63.85 28.97
N GLY A 129 -19.12 -64.87 29.23
CA GLY A 129 -20.07 -64.91 30.33
C GLY A 129 -19.49 -65.61 31.56
N GLU A 130 -19.11 -64.81 32.56
CA GLU A 130 -19.35 -65.01 34.00
C GLU A 130 -19.84 -63.67 34.59
#